data_AF-A0A1X2IPT8-F1
#
_entry.id   AF-A0A1X2IPT8-F1
#
_cell.length_a   1.000
_cell.length_b   1.000
_cell.length_c   1.000
_cell.angle_alpha   90.00
_cell.angle_beta   90.00
_cell.angle_gamma   90.00
#
_symmetry.space_group_name_H-M   'P 1'
#
loop_
_entity.id
_entity.type
_entity.pdbx_description
1 polymer ?
#
loop_
_entity_poly.entity_id
_entity_poly.type
_entity_poly.pdbx_seq_one_letter_code
_entity_poly.pdbx_strand_id
1 'polypeptide(L)'
;MRMMMDRLPILEDSVDLLAEDILNKLKTRSCVRGLTGVAKIMIKIRTGHVYCFDQLIQQEEIDSSVDGQRQLPHSITPDMMDFFQQFPLFLDTTIYLEPKSNSHLGSPLDMDDSIPVLLSIENISTNPSDPYYLFENISLIV
;
A
#
# COMPACT_ATOMS: atom_id res chain seq x y z
N MET A 1 -1.57 -32.32 -22.28
CA MET A 1 -2.24 -31.04 -22.61
C MET A 1 -1.65 -30.00 -21.66
N ARG A 2 -0.71 -29.17 -22.12
CA ARG A 2 -0.11 -28.10 -21.31
C ARG A 2 -1.19 -27.04 -21.11
N MET A 3 -1.65 -26.82 -19.89
CA MET A 3 -2.37 -25.60 -19.57
C MET A 3 -1.38 -24.46 -19.81
N MET A 4 -1.61 -23.70 -20.87
CA MET A 4 -0.94 -22.41 -21.02
C MET A 4 -1.27 -21.64 -19.76
N MET A 5 -0.25 -21.15 -19.06
CA MET A 5 -0.44 -20.12 -18.05
C MET A 5 -1.06 -18.94 -18.79
N ASP A 6 -2.38 -18.85 -18.80
CA ASP A 6 -3.10 -17.66 -19.23
C ASP A 6 -2.73 -16.57 -18.21
N ARG A 7 -1.67 -15.84 -18.55
CA ARG A 7 -1.04 -14.85 -17.68
C ARG A 7 -2.01 -13.68 -17.51
N LEU A 8 -2.31 -13.34 -16.26
CA LEU A 8 -3.19 -12.21 -15.94
C LEU A 8 -2.48 -10.89 -16.32
N PRO A 9 -3.05 -10.08 -17.22
CA PRO A 9 -2.38 -8.92 -17.83
C PRO A 9 -2.14 -7.73 -16.89
N ILE A 10 -2.59 -7.77 -15.63
CA ILE A 10 -2.56 -6.60 -14.73
C ILE A 10 -1.33 -6.59 -13.81
N LEU A 11 -0.53 -7.67 -13.80
CA LEU A 11 0.38 -7.96 -12.70
C LEU A 11 1.85 -8.23 -13.09
N GLU A 12 2.20 -8.25 -14.39
CA GLU A 12 3.57 -8.59 -14.84
C GLU A 12 4.45 -7.40 -15.25
N ASP A 13 3.94 -6.19 -15.50
CA ASP A 13 4.79 -5.14 -16.08
C ASP A 13 5.32 -4.15 -15.02
N SER A 14 6.54 -4.43 -14.57
CA SER A 14 7.47 -3.50 -13.87
C SER A 14 6.91 -2.82 -12.61
N VAL A 15 6.77 -3.60 -11.53
CA VAL A 15 6.34 -3.11 -10.19
C VAL A 15 7.21 -1.94 -9.70
N ASP A 16 8.49 -1.95 -10.06
CA ASP A 16 9.45 -0.87 -9.86
C ASP A 16 9.01 0.43 -10.56
N LEU A 17 8.67 0.38 -11.86
CA LEU A 17 8.18 1.55 -12.59
C LEU A 17 6.85 2.07 -12.02
N LEU A 18 5.94 1.17 -11.65
CA LEU A 18 4.68 1.55 -11.00
C LEU A 18 4.92 2.24 -9.66
N ALA A 19 5.84 1.70 -8.84
CA ALA A 19 6.20 2.28 -7.56
C ALA A 19 6.83 3.68 -7.72
N GLU A 20 7.72 3.84 -8.71
CA GLU A 20 8.29 5.13 -9.07
C GLU A 20 7.21 6.12 -9.53
N ASP A 21 6.28 5.70 -10.38
CA ASP A 21 5.18 6.54 -10.85
C ASP A 21 4.28 7.02 -9.70
N ILE A 22 3.96 6.14 -8.75
CA ILE A 22 3.20 6.48 -7.54
C ILE A 22 3.96 7.52 -6.71
N LEU A 23 5.25 7.31 -6.44
CA LEU A 23 6.04 8.30 -5.70
C LEU A 23 6.17 9.62 -6.45
N ASN A 24 6.36 9.58 -7.78
CA ASN A 24 6.42 10.77 -8.61
C ASN A 24 5.10 11.56 -8.59
N LYS A 25 3.96 10.88 -8.51
CA LYS A 25 2.66 11.53 -8.28
C LYS A 25 2.61 12.23 -6.92
N LEU A 26 3.13 11.61 -5.86
CA LEU A 26 3.16 12.23 -4.53
C LEU A 26 4.08 13.47 -4.47
N LYS A 27 5.13 13.51 -5.30
CA LYS A 27 6.02 14.67 -5.44
C LYS A 27 5.39 15.84 -6.22
N THR A 28 4.22 15.67 -6.82
CA THR A 28 3.56 16.76 -7.55
C THR A 28 3.17 17.90 -6.60
N ARG A 29 3.22 19.15 -7.11
CA ARG A 29 2.92 20.36 -6.32
C ARG A 29 1.55 20.32 -5.63
N SER A 30 0.56 19.67 -6.25
CA SER A 30 -0.77 19.48 -5.69
C SER A 30 -0.78 18.56 -4.46
N CYS A 31 -0.01 17.47 -4.51
CA CYS A 31 0.09 16.52 -3.40
C CYS A 31 0.92 17.09 -2.25
N VAL A 32 2.10 17.65 -2.56
CA VAL A 32 3.04 18.21 -1.57
C VAL A 32 2.38 19.22 -0.62
N ARG A 33 1.50 20.11 -1.14
CA ARG A 33 0.75 21.05 -0.30
C ARG A 33 -0.13 20.37 0.76
N GLY A 34 -0.72 19.23 0.41
CA GLY A 34 -1.56 18.43 1.30
C GLY A 34 -0.78 17.59 2.32
N LEU A 35 0.55 17.47 2.18
CA LEU A 35 1.40 16.71 3.10
C LEU A 35 1.96 17.57 4.25
N THR A 36 1.62 18.85 4.31
CA THR A 36 2.02 19.73 5.42
C THR A 36 1.48 19.20 6.75
N GLY A 37 2.36 19.10 7.75
CA GLY A 37 2.03 18.55 9.07
C GLY A 37 2.11 17.02 9.18
N VAL A 38 2.54 16.31 8.13
CA VAL A 38 2.83 14.87 8.18
C VAL A 38 4.32 14.64 8.45
N ALA A 39 4.64 13.70 9.34
CA ALA A 39 6.00 13.33 9.74
C ALA A 39 6.55 12.16 8.93
N LYS A 40 5.75 11.11 8.70
CA LYS A 40 6.11 9.95 7.86
C LYS A 40 4.87 9.33 7.24
N ILE A 41 5.06 8.66 6.11
CA ILE A 41 4.01 8.00 5.34
C ILE A 41 4.41 6.55 5.07
N MET A 42 3.48 5.63 5.27
CA MET A 42 3.60 4.24 4.80
C MET A 42 2.40 3.92 3.92
N ILE A 43 2.65 3.50 2.68
CA ILE A 43 1.63 3.10 1.72
C ILE A 43 1.82 1.61 1.45
N LYS A 44 0.80 0.82 1.73
CA LYS A 44 0.73 -0.60 1.40
C LYS A 44 -0.28 -0.80 0.29
N ILE A 45 0.16 -1.32 -0.84
CA ILE A 45 -0.66 -1.69 -1.98
C ILE A 45 -0.59 -3.21 -2.13
N ARG A 46 -1.76 -3.84 -2.17
CA ARG A 46 -1.89 -5.27 -2.36
C ARG A 46 -2.83 -5.53 -3.51
N THR A 47 -2.46 -6.47 -4.34
CA THR A 47 -3.21 -6.83 -5.54
C THR A 47 -3.25 -8.34 -5.66
N GLY A 48 -4.20 -8.84 -6.44
CA GLY A 48 -4.26 -10.25 -6.74
C GLY A 48 -5.66 -10.70 -7.11
N HIS A 49 -5.81 -12.00 -7.14
CA HIS A 49 -7.05 -12.69 -7.40
C HIS A 49 -7.93 -12.73 -6.15
N VAL A 50 -9.23 -12.54 -6.29
CA VAL A 50 -10.19 -12.55 -5.16
C VAL A 50 -10.13 -13.86 -4.36
N TYR A 51 -9.78 -14.98 -4.99
CA TYR A 51 -9.61 -16.28 -4.33
C TYR A 51 -8.38 -16.37 -3.43
N CYS A 52 -7.44 -15.41 -3.53
CA CYS A 52 -6.31 -15.29 -2.61
C CYS A 52 -6.65 -14.39 -1.40
N PHE A 53 -7.84 -13.79 -1.36
CA PHE A 53 -8.23 -12.83 -0.32
C PHE A 53 -8.37 -13.48 1.06
N ASP A 54 -8.76 -14.75 1.14
CA ASP A 54 -8.82 -15.47 2.43
C ASP A 54 -7.44 -15.59 3.10
N GLN A 55 -6.36 -15.60 2.32
CA GLN A 55 -4.99 -15.61 2.83
C GLN A 55 -4.64 -14.26 3.49
N LEU A 56 -5.16 -13.15 2.95
CA LEU A 56 -5.02 -11.82 3.53
C LEU A 56 -5.70 -11.70 4.88
N ILE A 57 -6.95 -12.15 4.97
CA ILE A 57 -7.74 -12.08 6.20
C ILE A 57 -7.02 -12.83 7.32
N GLN A 58 -6.50 -14.03 7.02
CA GLN A 58 -5.76 -14.83 8.00
C GLN A 58 -4.43 -14.20 8.43
N GLN A 59 -3.70 -13.55 7.51
CA GLN A 59 -2.43 -12.90 7.81
C GLN A 59 -2.63 -11.64 8.67
N GLU A 60 -3.68 -10.87 8.41
CA GLU A 60 -4.02 -9.69 9.22
C GLU A 60 -4.59 -10.05 10.59
N GLU A 61 -5.31 -11.17 10.74
CA GLU A 61 -5.74 -11.69 12.04
C GLU A 61 -4.56 -12.04 12.95
N ILE A 62 -3.45 -12.52 12.37
CA ILE A 62 -2.23 -12.82 13.12
C ILE A 62 -1.54 -11.52 13.56
N ASP A 63 -1.38 -10.56 12.65
CA ASP A 63 -0.70 -9.28 12.93
C ASP A 63 -1.49 -8.36 13.90
N SER A 64 -2.82 -8.42 13.89
CA SER A 64 -3.69 -7.60 14.77
C SER A 64 -4.00 -8.24 16.13
N SER A 65 -3.51 -9.46 16.38
CA SER A 65 -3.66 -10.14 17.67
C SER A 65 -2.76 -9.59 18.80
N VAL A 66 -1.82 -8.68 18.47
CA VAL A 66 -0.81 -8.17 19.41
C VAL A 66 -1.32 -7.03 20.32
N ASP A 67 -2.39 -6.33 19.97
CA ASP A 67 -2.90 -5.17 20.76
C ASP A 67 -4.43 -5.09 20.94
N GLY A 68 -5.14 -6.22 20.84
CA GLY A 68 -6.51 -6.35 21.35
C GLY A 68 -7.63 -5.62 20.60
N GLN A 69 -7.34 -4.82 19.56
CA GLN A 69 -8.34 -4.31 18.62
C GLN A 69 -8.38 -5.17 17.36
N ARG A 70 -9.33 -6.11 17.32
CA ARG A 70 -9.70 -6.82 16.08
C ARG A 70 -10.34 -5.83 15.11
N GLN A 71 -9.54 -5.27 14.20
CA GLN A 71 -10.04 -4.67 12.97
C GLN A 71 -10.04 -5.78 11.92
N LEU A 72 -11.09 -6.60 11.92
CA LEU A 72 -11.31 -7.60 10.85
C LEU A 72 -11.39 -6.85 9.51
N PRO A 73 -10.52 -7.14 8.52
CA PRO A 73 -10.75 -6.65 7.18
C PRO A 73 -11.98 -7.37 6.64
N HIS A 74 -13.04 -6.60 6.42
CA HIS A 74 -14.09 -6.79 5.43
C HIS A 74 -14.13 -8.19 4.77
N SER A 75 -14.77 -9.15 5.44
CA SER A 75 -15.09 -10.45 4.84
C SER A 75 -15.88 -10.22 3.55
N ILE A 76 -15.45 -10.81 2.44
CA ILE A 76 -16.17 -10.73 1.17
C ILE A 76 -17.56 -11.34 1.37
N THR A 77 -18.61 -10.55 1.11
CA THR A 77 -19.98 -11.05 1.23
C THR A 77 -20.32 -11.97 0.05
N PRO A 78 -21.30 -12.88 0.18
CA PRO A 78 -21.74 -13.73 -0.92
C PRO A 78 -22.12 -12.94 -2.18
N ASP A 79 -22.76 -11.78 -2.02
CA ASP A 79 -23.14 -10.90 -3.13
C ASP A 79 -21.90 -10.30 -3.83
N MET A 80 -20.84 -10.01 -3.09
CA MET A 80 -19.56 -9.57 -3.65
C MET A 80 -18.87 -10.72 -4.41
N MET A 81 -18.98 -11.96 -3.92
CA MET A 81 -18.44 -13.14 -4.63
C MET A 81 -19.08 -13.35 -6.00
N ASP A 82 -20.40 -13.15 -6.12
CA ASP A 82 -21.10 -13.24 -7.40
C ASP A 82 -20.69 -12.12 -8.37
N PHE A 83 -20.41 -10.91 -7.86
CA PHE A 83 -19.84 -9.82 -8.65
C PHE A 83 -18.41 -10.13 -9.14
N PHE A 84 -17.55 -10.67 -8.27
CA PHE A 84 -16.16 -10.97 -8.60
C PHE A 84 -15.98 -12.15 -9.56
N GLN A 85 -17.01 -12.98 -9.80
CA GLN A 85 -16.95 -14.02 -10.85
C GLN A 85 -16.68 -13.44 -12.25
N GLN A 86 -17.05 -12.18 -12.50
CA GLN A 86 -16.83 -11.51 -13.78
C GLN A 86 -15.47 -10.78 -13.85
N PHE A 87 -14.99 -10.28 -12.71
CA PHE A 87 -13.73 -9.53 -12.58
C PHE A 87 -13.01 -9.96 -11.31
N PRO A 88 -12.26 -11.06 -11.33
CA PRO A 88 -11.83 -11.71 -10.10
C PRO A 88 -10.54 -11.13 -9.54
N LEU A 89 -10.34 -9.81 -9.67
CA LEU A 89 -9.14 -9.11 -9.22
C LEU A 89 -9.50 -8.07 -8.17
N PHE A 90 -8.60 -7.86 -7.22
CA PHE A 90 -8.72 -6.82 -6.21
C PHE A 90 -7.48 -5.92 -6.18
N LEU A 91 -7.69 -4.71 -5.69
CA LEU A 91 -6.69 -3.74 -5.29
C LEU A 91 -7.07 -3.26 -3.89
N ASP A 92 -6.20 -3.54 -2.93
CA ASP A 92 -6.29 -3.05 -1.55
C ASP A 92 -5.18 -2.02 -1.35
N THR A 93 -5.51 -0.88 -0.77
CA THR A 93 -4.57 0.22 -0.52
C THR A 93 -4.79 0.75 0.87
N THR A 94 -3.78 0.57 1.73
CA THR A 94 -3.78 1.09 3.08
C THR A 94 -2.71 2.19 3.21
N ILE A 95 -3.11 3.35 3.72
CA ILE A 95 -2.22 4.50 3.91
C ILE A 95 -2.15 4.81 5.41
N TYR A 96 -0.96 4.72 5.98
CA TYR A 96 -0.66 5.14 7.34
C TYR A 96 0.07 6.47 7.33
N LEU A 97 -0.39 7.39 8.17
CA LEU A 97 0.16 8.73 8.32
C LEU A 97 0.50 8.96 9.79
N GLU A 98 1.71 9.41 10.07
CA GLU A 98 2.05 9.96 11.37
C GLU A 98 2.03 11.48 11.30
N PRO A 99 1.27 12.18 12.16
CA PRO A 99 1.30 13.64 12.22
C PRO A 99 2.61 14.13 12.87
N LYS A 100 3.12 15.28 12.43
CA LYS A 100 4.22 15.98 13.13
C LYS A 100 3.77 16.32 14.54
N SER A 101 4.56 15.94 15.55
CA SER A 101 4.27 16.32 16.92
C SER A 101 4.70 17.77 17.17
N ASN A 102 3.88 18.52 17.92
CA ASN A 102 4.19 19.90 18.32
C ASN A 102 5.40 19.99 19.28
N SER A 103 5.96 18.87 19.74
CA SER A 103 7.09 18.82 20.69
C SER A 103 8.45 19.13 20.05
N HIS A 104 8.51 19.24 18.72
CA HIS A 104 9.73 19.41 17.93
C HIS A 104 9.94 20.84 17.41
N LEU A 105 9.12 21.81 17.81
CA LEU A 105 9.19 23.21 17.36
C LEU A 105 10.48 24.00 17.75
N GLY A 106 11.52 23.33 18.25
CA GLY A 106 12.74 23.97 18.75
C GLY A 106 14.07 23.26 18.45
N SER A 107 14.07 22.15 17.71
CA SER A 107 15.34 21.54 17.30
C SER A 107 15.83 22.15 15.98
N PRO A 108 17.05 22.67 15.89
CA PRO A 108 17.63 23.15 14.63
C PRO A 108 17.82 22.03 13.57
N LEU A 109 17.48 20.78 13.91
CA LEU A 109 17.48 19.61 13.03
C LEU A 109 16.09 19.31 12.40
N ASP A 110 15.01 19.97 12.84
CA ASP A 110 13.65 19.84 12.26
C ASP A 110 13.45 20.72 11.00
N MET A 111 14.56 21.21 10.43
CA MET A 111 14.62 21.97 9.18
C MET A 111 14.57 21.08 7.93
N ASP A 112 14.45 19.77 8.10
CA ASP A 112 14.22 18.87 6.97
C ASP A 112 12.76 18.98 6.55
N ASP A 113 12.49 19.86 5.58
CA ASP A 113 11.23 19.96 4.83
C ASP A 113 11.07 18.73 3.93
N SER A 114 11.42 17.54 4.40
CA SER A 114 11.27 16.29 3.68
C SER A 114 10.46 15.31 4.50
N ILE A 115 9.65 14.48 3.82
CA ILE A 115 8.83 13.46 4.46
C ILE A 115 9.33 12.09 4.00
N PRO A 116 9.79 11.21 4.91
CA PRO A 116 10.06 9.83 4.59
C PRO A 116 8.77 9.10 4.20
N VAL A 117 8.80 8.47 3.02
CA VAL A 117 7.72 7.66 2.47
C VAL A 117 8.24 6.25 2.21
N LEU A 118 7.57 5.26 2.80
CA LEU A 118 7.76 3.85 2.46
C LEU A 118 6.56 3.36 1.65
N LEU A 119 6.81 2.83 0.46
CA LEU A 119 5.82 2.19 -0.39
C LEU A 119 6.10 0.69 -0.44
N SER A 120 5.08 -0.11 -0.19
CA SER A 120 5.11 -1.58 -0.27
C SER A 120 4.08 -2.01 -1.31
N ILE A 121 4.49 -2.76 -2.33
CA ILE A 121 3.59 -3.30 -3.36
C ILE A 121 3.70 -4.82 -3.37
N GLU A 122 2.57 -5.49 -3.16
CA GLU A 122 2.49 -6.95 -3.14
C GLU A 122 1.48 -7.44 -4.16
N ASN A 123 1.82 -8.50 -4.89
CA ASN A 123 0.84 -9.29 -5.62
C ASN A 123 0.71 -10.66 -4.96
N ILE A 124 -0.35 -10.84 -4.20
CA ILE A 124 -0.55 -12.03 -3.36
C ILE A 124 -0.78 -13.28 -4.21
N SER A 125 -1.18 -13.13 -5.47
CA SER A 125 -1.34 -14.25 -6.39
C SER A 125 -0.02 -14.74 -7.00
N THR A 126 1.05 -13.94 -7.02
CA THR A 126 2.34 -14.32 -7.64
C THR A 126 3.50 -14.40 -6.65
N ASN A 127 3.56 -13.47 -5.68
CA ASN A 127 4.64 -13.33 -4.72
C ASN A 127 4.09 -13.03 -3.32
N PRO A 128 3.29 -13.96 -2.75
CA PRO A 128 2.75 -13.77 -1.40
C PRO A 128 3.88 -13.67 -0.39
N SER A 129 3.79 -12.70 0.52
CA SER A 129 4.77 -12.43 1.57
C SER A 129 6.16 -11.98 1.09
N ASP A 130 6.30 -11.60 -0.19
CA ASP A 130 7.52 -11.03 -0.75
C ASP A 130 7.22 -9.72 -1.50
N PRO A 131 6.77 -8.66 -0.79
CA PRO A 131 6.42 -7.39 -1.40
C PRO A 131 7.65 -6.62 -1.89
N TYR A 132 7.48 -5.87 -2.96
CA TYR A 132 8.44 -4.87 -3.40
C TYR A 132 8.38 -3.64 -2.49
N TYR A 133 9.53 -3.16 -2.04
CA TYR A 133 9.64 -1.97 -1.21
C TYR A 133 10.38 -0.85 -1.92
N LEU A 134 9.83 0.36 -1.83
CA LEU A 134 10.48 1.58 -2.28
C LEU A 134 10.43 2.62 -1.16
N PHE A 135 11.61 3.06 -0.73
CA PHE A 135 11.76 4.07 0.32
C PHE A 135 12.37 5.35 -0.27
N GLU A 136 11.70 6.48 -0.07
CA GLU A 136 12.18 7.76 -0.55
C GLU A 136 11.74 8.92 0.35
N ASN A 137 12.53 9.99 0.40
CA ASN A 137 12.15 11.23 1.06
C ASN A 137 11.54 12.20 0.03
N ILE A 138 10.32 12.68 0.28
CA ILE A 138 9.66 13.69 -0.54
C ILE A 138 9.95 15.07 0.01
N SER A 139 10.64 15.91 -0.77
CA SER A 139 10.84 17.34 -0.45
C SER A 139 9.51 18.10 -0.54
N LEU A 140 9.23 18.89 0.49
CA LEU A 140 8.11 19.83 0.59
C LEU A 140 8.45 21.22 0.07
N ILE A 141 9.74 21.48 -0.19
CA ILE A 141 10.20 22.71 -0.85
C ILE A 141 9.96 22.56 -2.36
N VAL A 142 9.14 23.45 -2.92
CA VAL A 142 8.59 23.41 -4.29
C VAL A 142 9.11 24.53 -5.17
#